data_AF-A0A7S3SX57-F1
#
_entry.id   AF-A0A7S3SX57-F1
#
_cell.length_a   1.000
_cell.length_b   1.000
_cell.length_c   1.000
_cell.angle_alpha   90.00
_cell.angle_beta   90.00
_cell.angle_gamma   90.00
#
_symmetry.space_group_name_H-M   'P 1'
#
loop_
_entity.id
_entity.type
_entity.pdbx_description
1 polymer ?
#
loop_
_entity_poly.entity_id
_entity_poly.type
_entity_poly.pdbx_seq_one_letter_code
_entity_poly.pdbx_strand_id
1 'polypeptide(L)'
;TGVYHFTMALMNHNAEHCGVVDEHNKARDWAEAQLHASADWGIGLSFLQAGVYLWLNFHTVHHLFPLTDFCHHPAIQSILVKTCEEFDVKYVAGHPGEIYMQMVRNFATP
;
A
#
# COMPACT_ATOMS: atom_id res chain seq x y z
N THR A 1 -13.13 6.86 14.98
CA THR A 1 -12.35 7.82 15.79
C THR A 1 -11.11 8.22 15.00
N GLY A 2 -10.44 9.34 15.32
CA GLY A 2 -9.21 9.74 14.62
C GLY A 2 -8.11 8.68 14.67
N VAL A 3 -7.99 7.96 15.80
CA VAL A 3 -7.05 6.84 15.97
C VAL A 3 -7.22 5.79 14.88
N TYR A 4 -8.46 5.35 14.60
CA TYR A 4 -8.72 4.36 13.57
C TYR A 4 -8.24 4.80 12.18
N HIS A 5 -8.50 6.06 11.82
CA HIS A 5 -8.07 6.62 10.54
C HIS A 5 -6.55 6.63 10.41
N PHE A 6 -5.84 7.11 11.43
CA PHE A 6 -4.37 7.12 11.41
C PHE A 6 -3.78 5.71 11.46
N THR A 7 -4.38 4.77 12.20
CA THR A 7 -3.94 3.38 12.19
C THR A 7 -3.99 2.78 10.79
N MET A 8 -5.10 2.96 10.07
CA MET A 8 -5.21 2.47 8.69
C MET A 8 -4.13 3.13 7.82
N ALA A 9 -3.99 4.46 7.82
CA ALA A 9 -2.97 5.12 6.98
C ALA A 9 -1.52 4.69 7.32
N LEU A 10 -1.21 4.48 8.60
CA LEU A 10 0.12 4.04 9.04
C LEU A 10 0.43 2.61 8.61
N MET A 11 -0.57 1.73 8.52
CA MET A 11 -0.36 0.36 8.04
C MET A 11 0.32 0.32 6.67
N ASN A 12 -0.01 1.24 5.75
CA ASN A 12 0.57 1.24 4.39
C ASN A 12 2.07 1.52 4.40
N HIS A 13 2.50 2.44 5.26
CA HIS A 13 3.87 2.93 5.29
C HIS A 13 4.78 2.14 6.25
N ASN A 14 4.22 1.17 6.98
CA ASN A 14 4.94 0.43 8.01
C ASN A 14 4.85 -1.09 7.80
N ALA A 15 4.61 -1.56 6.57
CA ALA A 15 4.92 -2.94 6.22
C ALA A 15 6.44 -3.17 6.35
N GLU A 16 6.86 -4.40 6.63
CA GLU A 16 8.27 -4.73 6.91
C GLU A 16 9.20 -4.33 5.74
N HIS A 17 8.73 -4.40 4.49
CA HIS A 17 9.53 -4.02 3.32
C HIS A 17 9.75 -2.50 3.19
N CYS A 18 8.85 -1.67 3.73
CA CYS A 18 8.96 -0.21 3.67
C CYS A 18 10.16 0.33 4.47
N GLY A 19 10.70 -0.46 5.41
CA GLY A 19 11.89 -0.10 6.18
C GLY A 19 13.22 -0.48 5.51
N VAL A 20 13.19 -1.17 4.37
CA VAL A 20 14.42 -1.71 3.75
C VAL A 20 15.08 -0.65 2.87
N VAL A 21 15.93 0.17 3.51
CA VAL A 21 16.61 1.33 2.89
C VAL A 21 17.35 0.98 1.60
N ASP A 22 17.99 -0.19 1.54
CA ASP A 22 18.73 -0.62 0.34
C ASP A 22 17.82 -0.81 -0.88
N GLU A 23 16.57 -1.27 -0.68
CA GLU A 23 15.60 -1.43 -1.77
C GLU A 23 15.09 -0.06 -2.24
N HIS A 24 14.83 0.86 -1.31
CA HIS A 24 14.48 2.24 -1.65
C HIS A 24 15.57 2.92 -2.50
N ASN A 25 16.84 2.73 -2.16
CA ASN A 25 17.96 3.32 -2.89
C ASN A 25 18.18 2.70 -4.28
N LYS A 26 17.64 1.49 -4.52
CA LYS A 26 17.73 0.80 -5.81
C LYS A 26 16.57 1.13 -6.75
N ALA A 27 15.54 1.84 -6.29
CA ALA A 27 14.39 2.22 -7.12
C ALA A 27 14.86 2.88 -8.42
N ARG A 28 14.43 2.35 -9.57
CA ARG A 28 14.85 2.83 -10.89
C ARG A 28 14.20 4.16 -11.26
N ASP A 29 12.99 4.39 -10.76
CA ASP A 29 12.22 5.61 -10.98
C ASP A 29 11.32 5.96 -9.79
N TRP A 30 10.58 7.07 -9.93
CA TRP A 30 9.67 7.54 -8.91
C TRP A 30 8.53 6.58 -8.61
N ALA A 31 8.02 5.86 -9.61
CA ALA A 31 6.90 4.95 -9.43
C ALA A 31 7.32 3.71 -8.62
N GLU A 32 8.49 3.14 -8.93
CA GLU A 32 9.07 2.06 -8.14
C GLU A 32 9.40 2.52 -6.72
N ALA A 33 9.84 3.76 -6.52
CA ALA A 33 10.04 4.31 -5.18
C ALA A 33 8.73 4.35 -4.35
N GLN A 34 7.57 4.59 -4.97
CA GLN A 34 6.27 4.50 -4.27
C GLN A 34 5.89 3.06 -3.88
N LEU A 35 6.29 2.08 -4.70
CA LEU A 35 6.09 0.64 -4.41
C LEU A 35 6.95 0.19 -3.22
N HIS A 36 8.16 0.72 -3.07
CA HIS A 36 8.98 0.47 -1.90
C HIS A 36 8.44 1.17 -0.65
N ALA A 37 7.91 2.39 -0.79
CA ALA A 37 7.43 3.20 0.34
C ALA A 37 6.04 2.83 0.88
N SER A 38 5.34 1.89 0.24
CA SER A 38 3.98 1.52 0.63
C SER A 38 3.66 0.06 0.37
N ALA A 39 2.71 -0.49 1.12
CA ALA A 39 1.98 -1.71 0.80
C ALA A 39 0.48 -1.46 0.84
N ASP A 40 -0.24 -2.24 0.04
CA ASP A 40 -1.71 -2.33 0.10
C ASP A 40 -2.16 -3.56 0.90
N TRP A 41 -3.45 -3.64 1.21
CA TRP A 41 -4.05 -4.86 1.78
C TRP A 41 -5.48 -5.03 1.33
N GLY A 42 -6.01 -6.24 1.53
CA GLY A 42 -7.36 -6.55 1.06
C GLY A 42 -7.50 -6.29 -0.44
N ILE A 43 -6.55 -6.79 -1.24
CA ILE A 43 -6.62 -6.72 -2.70
C ILE A 43 -7.95 -7.30 -3.19
N GLY A 44 -8.52 -6.67 -4.22
CA GLY A 44 -9.68 -7.20 -4.92
C GLY A 44 -11.02 -6.88 -4.25
N LEU A 45 -11.01 -6.13 -3.15
CA LEU A 45 -12.22 -5.56 -2.58
C LEU A 45 -12.85 -4.56 -3.55
N SER A 46 -14.17 -4.63 -3.71
CA SER A 46 -14.92 -3.60 -4.41
C SER A 46 -14.87 -2.28 -3.65
N PHE A 47 -15.22 -1.19 -4.34
CA PHE A 47 -15.28 0.14 -3.74
C PHE A 47 -16.09 0.18 -2.43
N LEU A 48 -17.27 -0.46 -2.39
CA LEU A 48 -18.11 -0.47 -1.19
C LEU A 48 -17.51 -1.32 -0.07
N GLN A 49 -16.90 -2.45 -0.40
CA GLN A 49 -16.26 -3.32 0.59
C GLN A 49 -15.04 -2.64 1.23
N ALA A 50 -14.27 -1.87 0.46
CA ALA A 50 -13.13 -1.11 0.96
C ALA A 50 -13.50 0.02 1.92
N GLY A 51 -14.78 0.43 1.96
CA GLY A 51 -15.28 1.44 2.90
C GLY A 51 -15.03 1.09 4.37
N VAL A 52 -14.93 -0.20 4.71
CA VAL A 52 -14.56 -0.63 6.07
C VAL A 52 -13.17 -0.12 6.48
N TYR A 53 -12.26 0.02 5.53
CA TYR A 53 -10.90 0.55 5.72
C TYR A 53 -10.78 2.03 5.37
N LEU A 54 -11.90 2.73 5.19
CA LEU A 54 -11.93 4.12 4.73
C LEU A 54 -11.18 4.32 3.39
N TRP A 55 -11.15 3.30 2.53
CA TRP A 55 -10.41 3.26 1.26
C TRP A 55 -8.89 3.44 1.36
N LEU A 56 -8.32 3.43 2.56
CA LEU A 56 -6.88 3.57 2.81
C LEU A 56 -6.10 2.30 2.46
N ASN A 57 -6.78 1.20 2.17
CA ASN A 57 -6.16 -0.06 1.77
C ASN A 57 -5.60 -0.05 0.32
N PHE A 58 -5.80 1.04 -0.42
CA PHE A 58 -5.29 1.28 -1.79
C PHE A 58 -4.29 2.46 -1.82
N HIS A 59 -3.40 2.53 -0.84
CA HIS A 59 -2.55 3.71 -0.66
C HIS A 59 -1.39 3.76 -1.66
N THR A 60 -0.90 2.61 -2.12
CA THR A 60 0.07 2.58 -3.23
C THR A 60 -0.53 3.24 -4.49
N VAL A 61 -1.81 2.95 -4.77
CA VAL A 61 -2.53 3.61 -5.87
C VAL A 61 -2.68 5.12 -5.61
N HIS A 62 -3.02 5.51 -4.38
CA HIS A 62 -3.14 6.92 -4.00
C HIS A 62 -1.83 7.70 -4.23
N HIS A 63 -0.69 7.11 -3.89
CA HIS A 63 0.62 7.75 -4.10
C HIS A 63 1.00 7.88 -5.57
N LEU A 64 0.72 6.85 -6.37
CA LEU A 64 1.02 6.86 -7.81
C LEU A 64 0.08 7.77 -8.61
N PHE A 65 -1.19 7.88 -8.19
CA PHE A 65 -2.23 8.60 -8.93
C PHE A 65 -3.03 9.56 -8.03
N PRO A 66 -2.37 10.55 -7.39
CA PRO A 66 -2.99 11.36 -6.33
C PRO A 66 -4.13 12.26 -6.80
N LEU A 67 -4.25 12.48 -8.12
CA LEU A 67 -5.32 13.28 -8.73
C LEU A 67 -6.54 12.45 -9.13
N THR A 68 -6.48 11.13 -8.98
CA THR A 68 -7.59 10.25 -9.35
C THR A 68 -8.56 10.12 -8.19
N ASP A 69 -9.87 10.18 -8.49
CA ASP A 69 -10.88 9.90 -7.49
C ASP A 69 -10.80 8.44 -7.00
N PHE A 70 -10.86 8.26 -5.68
CA PHE A 70 -10.65 6.96 -5.05
C PHE A 70 -11.69 5.90 -5.41
N CYS A 71 -12.81 6.28 -6.05
CA CYS A 71 -13.73 5.31 -6.65
C CYS A 71 -13.10 4.44 -7.74
N HIS A 72 -12.02 4.92 -8.38
CA HIS A 72 -11.29 4.17 -9.38
C HIS A 72 -10.17 3.29 -8.80
N HIS A 73 -9.83 3.45 -7.52
CA HIS A 73 -8.70 2.74 -6.93
C HIS A 73 -8.77 1.21 -7.05
N PRO A 74 -9.92 0.53 -6.89
CA PRO A 74 -9.98 -0.93 -7.09
C PRO A 74 -9.61 -1.37 -8.52
N ALA A 75 -10.06 -0.61 -9.53
CA ALA A 75 -9.74 -0.90 -10.93
C ALA A 75 -8.27 -0.61 -11.22
N ILE A 76 -7.75 0.50 -10.71
CA ILE A 76 -6.34 0.89 -10.88
C ILE A 76 -5.41 -0.07 -10.14
N GLN A 77 -5.75 -0.53 -8.94
CA GLN A 77 -4.99 -1.56 -8.24
C GLN A 77 -4.86 -2.82 -9.10
N SER A 78 -5.95 -3.25 -9.73
CA SER A 78 -5.95 -4.42 -10.60
C SER A 78 -5.06 -4.24 -11.83
N ILE A 79 -4.98 -3.02 -12.37
CA ILE A 79 -4.05 -2.68 -13.46
C ILE A 79 -2.61 -2.65 -12.95
N LEU A 80 -2.38 -1.99 -11.82
CA LEU A 80 -1.07 -1.84 -11.21
C LEU A 80 -0.43 -3.18 -10.87
N VAL A 81 -1.17 -4.14 -10.29
CA VAL A 81 -0.67 -5.49 -10.02
C VAL A 81 -0.17 -6.16 -11.31
N LYS A 82 -0.95 -6.10 -12.40
CA LYS A 82 -0.57 -6.67 -13.69
C LYS A 82 0.64 -5.95 -14.29
N THR A 83 0.68 -4.62 -14.20
CA THR A 83 1.82 -3.84 -14.67
C THR A 83 3.08 -4.17 -13.88
N CYS A 84 3.00 -4.34 -12.56
CA CYS A 84 4.12 -4.81 -11.75
C CYS A 84 4.62 -6.19 -12.22
N GLU A 85 3.72 -7.13 -12.50
CA GLU A 85 4.07 -8.43 -13.07
C GLU A 85 4.74 -8.31 -14.45
N GLU A 86 4.23 -7.46 -15.35
CA GLU A 86 4.78 -7.24 -16.70
C GLU A 86 6.21 -6.66 -16.67
N PHE A 87 6.53 -5.85 -15.66
CA PHE A 87 7.82 -5.17 -15.53
C PHE A 87 8.79 -5.86 -14.56
N ASP A 88 8.44 -7.06 -14.08
CA ASP A 88 9.20 -7.82 -13.08
C ASP A 88 9.47 -7.00 -11.81
N VAL A 89 8.45 -6.29 -11.34
CA VAL A 89 8.46 -5.48 -10.13
C VAL A 89 7.57 -6.12 -9.09
N LYS A 90 8.07 -6.25 -7.87
CA LYS A 90 7.28 -6.80 -6.77
C LYS A 90 6.26 -5.76 -6.29
N TYR A 91 4.98 -6.07 -6.47
CA TYR A 91 3.90 -5.36 -5.78
C TYR A 91 3.66 -6.01 -4.40
N VAL A 92 3.80 -5.25 -3.32
CA VAL A 92 3.65 -5.78 -1.96
C VAL A 92 2.24 -5.49 -1.43
N ALA A 93 1.52 -6.56 -1.14
CA ALA A 93 0.27 -6.49 -0.41
C ALA A 93 0.05 -7.74 0.44
N GLY A 94 -0.81 -7.62 1.45
CA GLY A 94 -1.08 -8.73 2.37
C GLY A 94 -2.48 -8.76 2.94
N HIS A 95 -2.71 -9.69 3.85
CA HIS A 95 -3.93 -9.73 4.63
C HIS A 95 -3.93 -8.53 5.63
N PRO A 96 -5.06 -7.86 5.90
CA PRO A 96 -5.10 -6.69 6.78
C PRO A 96 -4.47 -6.93 8.17
N GLY A 97 -4.72 -8.10 8.76
CA GLY A 97 -4.13 -8.48 10.05
C GLY A 97 -2.61 -8.68 10.00
N GLU A 98 -2.07 -9.10 8.86
CA GLU A 98 -0.63 -9.28 8.69
C GLU A 98 0.08 -7.92 8.63
N ILE A 99 -0.40 -7.02 7.76
CA ILE A 99 0.16 -5.66 7.66
C ILE A 99 0.03 -4.91 8.99
N TYR A 100 -1.07 -5.09 9.72
CA TYR A 100 -1.22 -4.53 11.06
C TYR A 100 -0.13 -5.03 12.02
N MET A 101 0.16 -6.33 12.02
CA MET A 101 1.22 -6.90 12.86
C MET A 101 2.61 -6.42 12.46
N GLN A 102 2.87 -6.26 11.16
CA GLN A 102 4.13 -5.68 10.65
C GLN A 102 4.31 -4.24 11.15
N MET A 103 3.27 -3.41 11.07
CA MET A 103 3.28 -2.04 11.60
C MET A 103 3.59 -2.02 13.10
N VAL A 104 2.94 -2.88 13.89
CA VAL A 104 3.18 -2.97 15.35
C VAL A 104 4.63 -3.36 15.64
N ARG A 105 5.22 -4.29 14.87
CA ARG A 105 6.63 -4.68 15.03
C ARG A 105 7.57 -3.54 14.67
N ASN A 106 7.36 -2.88 13.53
CA ASN A 106 8.18 -1.75 13.10
C ASN A 106 8.18 -0.61 14.13
N PHE A 107 7.02 -0.29 14.74
CA PHE A 107 6.99 0.70 15.83
C PHE A 107 7.64 0.23 17.13
N ALA A 108 7.74 -1.07 17.37
CA ALA A 108 8.45 -1.61 18.52
C ALA A 108 9.98 -1.61 18.33
N THR A 109 10.46 -1.53 17.08
CA THR A 109 11.88 -1.55 16.70
C THR A 109 12.19 -0.52 15.59
N PRO A 110 12.16 0.78 15.90
CA PRO A 110 12.36 1.85 14.91
C PRO A 110 13.79 1.94 14.37
#